data_AF-A0A4Y2C1C5-F1
#
_entry.id   AF-A0A4Y2C1C5-F1
#
_cell.length_a   1.000
_cell.length_b   1.000
_cell.length_c   1.000
_cell.angle_alpha   90.00
_cell.angle_beta   90.00
_cell.angle_gamma   90.00
#
_symmetry.space_group_name_H-M   'P 1'
#
loop_
_entity.id
_entity.type
_entity.pdbx_description
1 polymer ?
#
loop_
_entity_poly.entity_id
_entity_poly.type
_entity_poly.pdbx_seq_one_letter_code
_entity_poly.pdbx_strand_id
1 'polypeptide(L)'
;MFCSSDSIISEHPNDVINYQPEFLCKKTPSGMPPHALELKKGVIVMFLRNLNPKKGLCKGTRLTITGFRENMIAAQIVLEFNRGDTVLFPRIDLAPSDVHLPFVL
;
A
#
# COMPACT_ATOMS: atom_id res chain seq x y z
N MET A 1 11.31 -2.32 -6.18
CA MET A 1 10.33 -3.21 -5.53
C MET A 1 10.02 -2.63 -4.18
N PHE A 2 8.74 -2.50 -3.83
CA PHE A 2 8.30 -1.99 -2.54
C PHE A 2 7.46 -3.07 -1.85
N CYS A 3 7.99 -3.69 -0.80
CA CYS A 3 7.31 -4.77 -0.09
C CYS A 3 6.49 -4.24 1.08
N SER A 4 5.36 -4.87 1.42
CA SER A 4 4.63 -4.63 2.66
C SER A 4 5.37 -5.20 3.87
N SER A 5 4.86 -4.89 5.07
CA SER A 5 5.37 -5.37 6.35
C SER A 5 4.25 -6.09 7.08
N ASP A 6 4.02 -7.34 6.67
CA ASP A 6 2.89 -8.12 7.13
C ASP A 6 3.12 -8.64 8.55
N SER A 7 2.10 -8.61 9.41
CA SER A 7 2.20 -9.08 10.79
C SER A 7 0.86 -9.59 11.32
N ILE A 8 0.92 -10.60 12.19
CA ILE A 8 -0.25 -11.11 12.90
C ILE A 8 -0.62 -10.18 14.07
N ILE A 9 -1.90 -10.10 14.41
CA ILE A 9 -2.40 -9.38 15.60
C ILE A 9 -2.91 -10.36 16.67
N SER A 10 -3.07 -11.64 16.32
CA SER A 10 -3.48 -12.68 17.27
C SER A 10 -2.32 -13.15 18.16
N GLU A 11 -2.59 -13.24 19.47
CA GLU A 11 -1.68 -13.85 20.46
C GLU A 11 -1.92 -15.37 20.60
N HIS A 12 -2.88 -15.93 19.86
CA HIS A 12 -3.21 -17.35 19.99
C HIS A 12 -2.06 -18.21 19.44
N PRO A 13 -1.50 -19.16 20.21
CA PRO A 13 -0.27 -19.88 19.82
C PRO A 13 -0.36 -20.59 18.46
N ASN A 14 -1.53 -21.13 18.13
CA ASN A 14 -1.76 -21.79 16.84
C ASN A 14 -1.72 -20.81 15.66
N ASP A 15 -2.22 -19.58 15.82
CA ASP A 15 -2.19 -18.58 14.76
C ASP A 15 -0.77 -18.08 14.53
N VAL A 16 0.00 -17.88 15.61
CA VAL A 16 1.42 -17.50 15.56
C VAL A 16 2.24 -18.52 14.76
N ILE A 17 1.94 -19.81 14.93
CA ILE A 17 2.62 -20.90 14.22
C ILE A 17 2.15 -20.98 12.76
N ASN A 18 0.84 -20.83 12.50
CA ASN A 18 0.26 -21.03 11.18
C ASN A 18 0.46 -19.84 10.22
N TYR A 19 0.66 -18.64 10.75
CA TYR A 19 0.76 -17.39 9.98
C TYR A 19 2.13 -16.74 10.13
N GLN A 20 3.20 -17.49 9.88
CA GLN A 20 4.55 -16.94 9.83
C GLN A 20 4.70 -15.89 8.70
N PRO A 21 5.62 -14.91 8.83
CA PRO A 21 5.80 -13.84 7.84
C PRO A 21 5.96 -14.36 6.41
N GLU A 22 6.72 -15.44 6.20
CA GLU A 22 6.97 -16.03 4.88
C GLU A 22 5.70 -16.59 4.23
N PHE A 23 4.72 -16.99 5.04
CA PHE A 23 3.41 -17.42 4.58
C PHE A 23 2.51 -16.22 4.29
N LEU A 24 2.52 -15.20 5.16
CA LEU A 24 1.75 -13.98 5.01
C LEU A 24 2.12 -13.22 3.74
N CYS A 25 3.42 -13.06 3.46
CA CYS A 25 3.92 -12.38 2.25
C CYS A 25 3.47 -13.04 0.93
N LYS A 26 2.96 -14.28 0.98
CA LYS A 26 2.42 -15.00 -0.20
C LYS A 26 0.91 -14.86 -0.34
N LYS A 27 0.23 -14.25 0.63
CA LYS A 27 -1.22 -14.05 0.60
C LYS A 27 -1.56 -12.71 -0.01
N THR A 28 -2.65 -12.69 -0.76
CA THR A 28 -3.31 -11.46 -1.23
C THR A 28 -4.79 -11.60 -0.90
N PRO A 29 -5.20 -11.31 0.35
CA PRO A 29 -6.60 -11.36 0.75
C PRO A 29 -7.48 -10.46 -0.12
N SER A 30 -8.79 -10.73 -0.14
CA SER A 30 -9.72 -9.87 -0.87
C SER A 30 -9.68 -8.44 -0.32
N GLY A 31 -9.58 -7.46 -1.23
CA GLY A 31 -9.47 -6.04 -0.87
C GLY A 31 -8.06 -5.57 -0.50
N MET A 32 -7.05 -6.44 -0.54
CA MET A 32 -5.65 -6.11 -0.25
C MET A 32 -4.78 -5.99 -1.49
N PRO A 33 -3.81 -5.05 -1.52
CA PRO A 33 -2.78 -5.06 -2.53
C PRO A 33 -1.84 -6.27 -2.34
N PRO A 34 -1.11 -6.68 -3.38
CA PRO A 34 -0.08 -7.70 -3.23
C PRO A 34 1.04 -7.22 -2.30
N HIS A 35 1.65 -8.16 -1.57
CA HIS A 35 2.80 -7.92 -0.70
C HIS A 35 3.92 -7.14 -1.43
N ALA A 36 4.24 -7.57 -2.65
CA ALA A 36 5.23 -6.93 -3.49
C ALA A 36 4.58 -5.98 -4.50
N LEU A 37 4.84 -4.68 -4.34
CA LEU A 37 4.47 -3.67 -5.31
C LEU A 37 5.67 -3.34 -6.21
N GLU A 38 5.58 -3.77 -7.47
CA GLU A 38 6.58 -3.48 -8.50
C GLU A 38 6.23 -2.21 -9.26
N LEU A 39 7.06 -1.18 -9.10
CA LEU A 39 6.90 0.11 -9.76
C LEU A 39 8.20 0.51 -10.44
N LYS A 40 8.08 1.26 -11.54
CA LYS A 40 9.21 1.86 -12.25
C LYS A 40 9.07 3.38 -12.24
N LYS A 41 10.18 4.10 -12.24
CA LYS A 41 10.16 5.56 -12.42
C LYS A 41 9.54 5.91 -13.78
N GLY A 42 8.70 6.92 -13.81
CA GLY A 42 8.00 7.40 -15.01
C GLY A 42 6.67 6.71 -15.30
N VAL A 43 6.29 5.64 -14.59
CA VAL A 43 4.98 5.01 -14.78
C VAL A 43 3.88 5.83 -14.11
N ILE A 44 2.70 5.78 -14.71
CA ILE A 44 1.49 6.39 -14.13
C ILE A 44 0.80 5.37 -13.24
N VAL A 45 0.54 5.75 -11.99
CA VAL A 45 -0.25 4.99 -11.03
C VAL A 45 -1.51 5.77 -10.65
N MET A 46 -2.45 5.09 -10.01
CA MET A 46 -3.67 5.71 -9.49
C MET A 46 -3.99 5.19 -8.08
N PHE A 47 -4.65 6.00 -7.27
CA PHE A 47 -5.12 5.55 -5.97
C PHE A 47 -6.31 4.58 -6.11
N LEU A 48 -6.27 3.51 -5.31
CA LEU A 48 -7.39 2.56 -5.18
C LEU A 48 -8.46 3.05 -4.19
N ARG A 49 -8.07 3.89 -3.22
CA ARG A 49 -8.93 4.47 -2.18
C ARG A 49 -8.56 5.92 -1.90
N ASN A 50 -9.46 6.65 -1.27
CA ASN A 50 -9.20 8.02 -0.85
C ASN A 50 -8.20 8.06 0.30
N LEU A 51 -7.12 8.85 0.16
CA LEU A 51 -6.16 9.10 1.23
C LEU A 51 -6.36 10.49 1.84
N ASN A 52 -6.47 11.51 0.98
CA ASN A 52 -6.72 12.88 1.40
C ASN A 52 -7.42 13.66 0.28
N PRO A 53 -8.77 13.59 0.21
CA PRO A 53 -9.55 14.30 -0.81
C PRO A 53 -9.30 15.81 -0.83
N LYS A 54 -9.04 16.43 0.34
CA LYS A 54 -8.77 17.88 0.45
C LYS A 54 -7.47 18.29 -0.27
N LYS A 55 -6.53 17.36 -0.42
CA LYS A 55 -5.27 17.57 -1.15
C LYS A 55 -5.28 16.96 -2.55
N GLY A 56 -6.44 16.56 -3.07
CA GLY A 56 -6.54 15.88 -4.37
C GLY A 56 -5.89 14.50 -4.38
N LEU A 57 -5.81 13.81 -3.23
CA LEU A 57 -5.31 12.45 -3.11
C LEU A 57 -6.48 11.48 -2.95
N CYS A 58 -7.29 11.37 -4.00
CA CYS A 58 -8.51 10.58 -4.03
C CYS A 58 -8.46 9.48 -5.09
N LYS A 59 -9.40 8.55 -5.03
CA LYS A 59 -9.55 7.49 -6.02
C LYS A 59 -9.72 8.13 -7.40
N GLY A 60 -8.91 7.68 -8.36
CA GLY A 60 -8.91 8.22 -9.72
C GLY A 60 -7.80 9.23 -10.02
N THR A 61 -7.21 9.88 -9.00
CA THR A 61 -6.07 10.77 -9.20
C THR A 61 -4.89 9.98 -9.76
N ARG A 62 -4.31 10.51 -10.85
CA ARG A 62 -3.16 9.91 -11.54
C ARG A 62 -1.87 10.58 -11.10
N LEU A 63 -0.88 9.75 -10.77
CA LEU A 63 0.45 10.16 -10.32
C LEU A 63 1.52 9.55 -11.21
N THR A 64 2.58 10.30 -11.51
CA THR A 64 3.79 9.74 -12.13
C THR A 64 4.81 9.43 -11.05
N ILE A 65 5.31 8.19 -10.97
CA ILE A 65 6.36 7.83 -10.02
C ILE A 65 7.66 8.56 -10.39
N THR A 66 8.20 9.35 -9.47
CA THR A 66 9.43 10.13 -9.69
C THR A 66 10.65 9.49 -9.02
N GLY A 67 10.44 8.63 -8.02
CA GLY A 67 11.52 7.87 -7.39
C GLY A 67 11.08 7.08 -6.16
N PHE A 68 12.05 6.42 -5.54
CA PHE A 68 11.90 5.66 -4.31
C PHE A 68 12.94 6.15 -3.30
N ARG A 69 12.54 6.25 -2.03
CA ARG A 69 13.42 6.49 -0.89
C ARG A 69 13.25 5.34 0.10
N GLU A 70 14.05 5.30 1.16
CA GLU A 70 13.86 4.33 2.24
C GLU A 70 12.41 4.41 2.77
N ASN A 71 11.65 3.34 2.51
CA ASN A 71 10.25 3.19 2.89
C ASN A 71 9.27 4.26 2.37
N MET A 72 9.64 5.01 1.32
CA MET A 72 8.74 5.99 0.70
C MET A 72 8.74 5.92 -0.82
N ILE A 73 7.57 6.19 -1.41
CA ILE A 73 7.39 6.37 -2.84
C ILE A 73 7.21 7.86 -3.12
N ALA A 74 8.03 8.41 -4.01
CA ALA A 74 7.88 9.77 -4.50
C ALA A 74 7.10 9.75 -5.81
N ALA A 75 6.05 10.56 -5.91
CA ALA A 75 5.28 10.72 -7.14
C ALA A 75 4.81 12.16 -7.34
N GLN A 76 4.43 12.48 -8.57
CA GLN A 76 3.95 13.81 -8.96
C GLN A 76 2.53 13.72 -9.52
N ILE A 77 1.65 14.65 -9.15
CA ILE A 77 0.27 14.68 -9.64
C ILE A 77 0.25 15.11 -11.13
N VAL A 78 -0.39 14.29 -11.97
CA VAL A 78 -0.38 14.46 -13.43
C VAL A 78 -1.52 15.34 -13.93
N LEU A 79 -2.74 15.13 -13.43
CA LEU A 79 -3.98 15.59 -14.07
C LEU A 79 -5.05 15.99 -13.03
N GLU A 80 -4.82 16.99 -12.18
CA GLU A 80 -5.83 17.55 -11.24
C GLU A 80 -5.49 19.00 -10.80
N PHE A 81 -6.25 19.56 -9.85
CA PHE A 81 -6.08 20.89 -9.23
C PHE A 81 -4.65 21.16 -8.73
N ASN A 82 -3.95 20.11 -8.30
CA ASN A 82 -2.61 20.17 -7.73
C ASN A 82 -1.53 19.65 -8.71
N ARG A 83 -1.71 19.86 -10.02
CA ARG A 83 -0.76 19.37 -11.03
C ARG A 83 0.66 19.87 -10.75
N GLY A 84 1.62 18.94 -10.79
CA GLY A 84 3.03 19.25 -10.54
C GLY A 84 3.45 19.12 -9.08
N ASP A 85 2.51 19.01 -8.14
CA ASP A 85 2.84 18.80 -6.73
C ASP A 85 3.50 17.43 -6.53
N THR A 86 4.59 17.44 -5.76
CA THR A 86 5.29 16.23 -5.36
C THR A 86 4.68 15.72 -4.05
N VAL A 87 4.36 14.44 -4.05
CA VAL A 87 3.80 13.74 -2.88
C VAL A 87 4.75 12.61 -2.50
N LEU A 88 5.03 12.52 -1.21
CA LEU A 88 5.77 11.41 -0.62
C LEU A 88 4.77 10.50 0.10
N PHE A 89 4.73 9.24 -0.30
CA PHE A 89 3.88 8.23 0.31
C PHE A 89 4.73 7.36 1.23
N PRO A 90 4.46 7.37 2.55
CA PRO A 90 5.02 6.34 3.43
C PRO A 90 4.34 5.00 3.16
N ARG A 91 4.82 3.92 3.80
CA ARG A 91 4.02 2.71 3.97
C ARG A 91 2.70 3.07 4.64
N ILE A 92 1.62 2.50 4.15
CA ILE A 92 0.26 2.73 4.66
C ILE A 92 -0.21 1.41 5.24
N ASP A 93 -0.59 1.41 6.50
CA ASP A 93 -1.12 0.22 7.15
C ASP A 93 -2.51 -0.12 6.59
N LEU A 94 -2.72 -1.40 6.30
CA LEU A 94 -3.98 -1.91 5.79
C LEU A 94 -4.50 -3.02 6.69
N ALA A 95 -5.74 -2.88 7.17
CA ALA A 95 -6.46 -3.96 7.81
C ALA A 95 -7.31 -4.70 6.77
N PRO A 96 -7.31 -6.05 6.72
CA PRO A 96 -8.13 -6.80 5.77
C PRO A 96 -9.61 -6.50 6.01
N SER A 97 -10.39 -6.49 4.94
CA SER A 97 -11.84 -6.29 5.04
C SER A 97 -12.55 -7.49 5.67
N ASP A 98 -11.92 -8.66 5.63
CA ASP A 98 -12.37 -9.85 6.32
C ASP A 98 -11.92 -9.81 7.79
N VAL A 99 -12.88 -9.53 8.67
CA VAL A 99 -12.68 -9.40 10.12
C VAL A 99 -12.35 -10.74 10.80
N HIS A 100 -12.47 -11.86 10.09
CA HIS A 100 -12.13 -13.18 10.61
C HIS A 100 -10.65 -13.57 10.39
N LEU A 101 -9.86 -12.73 9.72
CA LEU A 101 -8.43 -12.98 9.53
C LEU A 101 -7.62 -12.47 10.72
N PRO A 102 -6.71 -13.28 11.32
CA PRO A 102 -5.96 -12.90 12.51
C PRO A 102 -4.75 -11.97 12.26
N PHE A 103 -4.66 -11.31 11.10
CA PHE A 103 -3.49 -10.55 10.66
C PHE A 103 -3.81 -9.24 9.93
N VAL A 104 -2.85 -8.33 9.92
CA VAL A 104 -2.85 -7.04 9.22
C VAL A 104 -1.67 -7.02 8.25
N LEU A 105 -1.86 -6.40 7.07
CA LEU A 105 -0.90 -6.39 5.97
C LEU A 105 -0.41 -4.96 5.66
#